data_AF-A0A5R2NC12-F1
#
_entry.id   AF-A0A5R2NC12-F1
#
_cell.length_a   1.000
_cell.length_b   1.000
_cell.length_c   1.000
_cell.angle_alpha   90.00
_cell.angle_beta   90.00
_cell.angle_gamma   90.00
#
_symmetry.space_group_name_H-M   'P 1'
#
loop_
_entity.id
_entity.type
_entity.pdbx_description
1 polymer ?
#
loop_
_entity_poly.entity_id
_entity_poly.type
_entity_poly.pdbx_seq_one_letter_code
_entity_poly.pdbx_strand_id
1 'polypeptide(L)'
;HLQHETGEIINRVNAFLGFIAIGRIRIVQKPVTSGKARPKPALRPLSAAEKAKLADTVGLIEDDGLRASLERLGATILGTRKA
;
A
#
# COMPACT_ATOMS: atom_id res chain seq x y z
N HIS A 1 31.58 -4.62 -12.93
CA HIS A 1 31.65 -3.59 -11.86
C HIS A 1 30.77 -2.43 -12.29
N LEU A 2 29.61 -2.24 -11.65
CA LEU A 2 28.48 -1.42 -12.14
C LEU A 2 28.85 0.02 -12.50
N GLN A 3 29.89 0.58 -11.89
CA GLN A 3 30.33 1.95 -12.17
C GLN A 3 30.85 2.14 -13.61
N HIS A 4 31.48 1.11 -14.21
CA HIS A 4 31.97 1.19 -15.59
C HIS A 4 30.85 1.11 -16.64
N GLU A 5 29.69 0.56 -16.28
CA GLU A 5 28.53 0.41 -17.16
C GLU A 5 27.62 1.65 -17.15
N THR A 6 27.92 2.65 -16.31
CA THR A 6 27.09 3.85 -16.15
C THR A 6 26.81 4.57 -17.48
N GLY A 7 27.80 4.65 -18.37
CA GLY A 7 27.63 5.24 -19.70
C GLY A 7 26.66 4.46 -20.58
N GLU A 8 26.74 3.13 -20.57
CA GLU A 8 25.82 2.27 -21.31
C GLU A 8 24.39 2.38 -20.76
N ILE A 9 24.24 2.42 -19.43
CA ILE A 9 22.94 2.59 -18.78
C ILE A 9 22.29 3.92 -19.20
N ILE A 10 23.04 5.03 -19.17
CA ILE A 10 22.54 6.34 -19.62
C ILE A 10 22.07 6.26 -21.07
N ASN A 11 22.89 5.67 -21.96
CA ASN A 11 22.57 5.56 -23.37
C ASN A 11 21.31 4.72 -23.61
N ARG A 12 21.17 3.57 -22.95
CA ARG A 12 19.98 2.71 -23.07
C ARG A 12 18.71 3.39 -22.57
N VAL A 13 18.80 4.11 -21.44
CA VAL A 13 17.65 4.82 -20.87
C VAL A 13 17.22 5.98 -21.78
N ASN A 14 18.17 6.79 -22.27
CA ASN A 14 17.85 7.87 -23.21
C ASN A 14 17.32 7.34 -24.55
N ALA A 15 17.84 6.21 -25.06
CA ALA A 15 17.32 5.55 -26.25
C ALA A 15 15.87 5.07 -26.05
N PHE A 16 15.54 4.53 -24.87
CA PHE A 16 14.16 4.17 -24.52
C PHE A 16 13.24 5.40 -24.45
N LEU A 17 13.73 6.52 -23.91
CA LEU A 17 12.96 7.76 -23.79
C LEU A 17 12.81 8.49 -25.14
N GLY A 18 13.64 8.19 -26.13
CA GLY A 18 13.61 8.83 -27.46
C GLY A 18 14.25 10.21 -27.51
N PHE A 19 14.88 10.67 -26.42
CA PHE A 19 15.61 11.94 -26.32
C PHE A 19 16.61 11.90 -25.15
N ILE A 20 17.54 12.86 -25.11
CA ILE A 20 18.55 12.96 -24.05
C ILE A 20 17.92 13.59 -22.80
N ALA A 21 17.42 12.73 -21.90
CA ALA A 21 16.79 13.14 -20.65
C ALA A 21 17.75 13.06 -19.45
N ILE A 22 18.73 12.15 -19.50
CA ILE A 22 19.64 11.83 -18.38
C ILE A 22 21.07 12.15 -18.78
N GLY A 23 21.75 13.02 -18.01
CA GLY A 23 23.16 13.37 -18.21
C GLY A 23 24.13 12.85 -17.14
N ARG A 24 23.63 12.38 -15.99
CA ARG A 24 24.45 11.83 -14.91
C ARG A 24 23.68 10.83 -14.07
N ILE A 25 24.38 9.84 -13.54
CA ILE A 25 23.86 8.86 -12.57
C ILE A 25 24.77 8.88 -11.34
N ARG A 26 24.17 8.79 -10.15
CA ARG A 26 24.90 8.67 -8.89
C ARG A 26 24.49 7.36 -8.22
N ILE A 27 25.42 6.42 -8.13
CA ILE A 27 25.20 5.13 -7.47
C ILE A 27 25.48 5.30 -5.97
N VAL A 28 24.48 5.05 -5.13
CA VAL A 28 24.62 5.09 -3.67
C VAL A 28 24.45 3.68 -3.14
N GLN A 29 25.52 3.11 -2.60
CA GLN A 29 25.42 1.85 -1.88
C GLN A 29 24.85 2.13 -0.50
N LYS A 30 23.69 1.55 -0.21
CA LYS A 30 23.08 1.55 1.13
C LYS A 30 23.08 0.11 1.65
N PRO A 31 23.04 -0.11 2.97
CA PRO A 31 22.79 -1.43 3.52
C PRO A 31 21.55 -2.02 2.85
N VAL A 32 21.65 -3.26 2.38
CA VAL A 32 20.50 -4.01 1.88
C VAL A 32 19.69 -4.41 3.11
N THR A 33 18.96 -3.46 3.68
CA THR A 33 17.85 -3.83 4.54
C THR A 33 16.87 -4.53 3.61
N SER A 34 16.67 -5.83 3.80
CA SER A 34 15.43 -6.42 3.32
C SER A 34 14.35 -5.53 3.92
N GLY A 35 13.61 -4.82 3.07
CA GLY A 35 12.50 -4.02 3.55
C GLY A 35 11.54 -4.99 4.21
N LYS A 36 11.67 -5.21 5.52
CA LYS A 36 10.65 -5.91 6.30
C LYS A 36 9.38 -5.17 5.95
N ALA A 37 8.45 -5.86 5.28
CA ALA A 37 7.18 -5.29 4.93
C ALA A 37 6.64 -4.62 6.20
N ARG A 38 6.26 -3.34 6.09
CA ARG A 38 5.79 -2.58 7.24
C ARG A 38 4.68 -3.42 7.90
N PRO A 39 4.77 -3.72 9.21
CA PRO A 39 3.76 -4.54 9.86
C PRO A 39 2.40 -3.89 9.62
N LYS A 40 1.43 -4.70 9.18
CA LYS A 40 0.05 -4.22 9.00
C LYS A 40 -0.44 -3.67 10.35
N PRO A 41 -1.16 -2.53 10.37
CA PRO A 41 -1.73 -2.02 11.60
C PRO A 41 -2.59 -3.11 12.26
N ALA A 42 -2.36 -3.38 13.53
CA ALA A 42 -3.21 -4.27 14.30
C ALA A 42 -4.59 -3.60 14.48
N LEU A 43 -5.65 -4.26 14.04
CA LEU A 43 -7.01 -3.81 14.27
C LEU A 43 -7.40 -4.14 15.70
N ARG A 44 -7.91 -3.16 16.45
CA ARG A 44 -8.48 -3.45 17.77
C ARG A 44 -9.80 -4.22 17.62
N PRO A 45 -10.16 -5.08 18.58
CA PRO A 45 -11.50 -5.67 18.61
C PRO A 45 -12.54 -4.57 18.78
N LEU A 46 -13.65 -4.68 18.05
CA LEU A 46 -14.82 -3.81 18.20
C LEU A 46 -15.54 -4.15 19.50
N SER A 47 -16.01 -3.12 20.20
CA SER A 47 -16.94 -3.27 21.33
C SER A 47 -18.30 -3.81 20.87
N ALA A 48 -19.09 -4.33 21.80
CA ALA A 48 -20.44 -4.81 21.50
C ALA A 48 -21.34 -3.71 20.90
N ALA A 49 -21.22 -2.47 21.42
CA ALA A 49 -21.96 -1.32 20.91
C ALA A 49 -21.59 -0.97 19.46
N GLU A 50 -20.30 -1.05 19.11
CA GLU A 50 -19.83 -0.79 17.75
C GLU A 50 -20.30 -1.85 16.75
N LYS A 51 -20.32 -3.12 17.17
CA LYS A 51 -20.87 -4.21 16.36
C LYS A 51 -22.37 -4.04 16.12
N ALA A 52 -23.13 -3.70 17.17
CA ALA A 52 -24.57 -3.47 17.05
C ALA A 52 -24.88 -2.29 16.11
N LYS A 53 -24.14 -1.18 16.25
CA LYS A 53 -24.30 -0.02 15.36
C LYS A 53 -23.95 -0.35 13.91
N LEU A 54 -22.90 -1.13 13.68
CA LEU A 54 -22.51 -1.56 12.33
C LEU A 54 -23.58 -2.44 11.69
N ALA A 55 -24.14 -3.40 12.45
CA ALA A 55 -25.22 -4.27 12.01
C ALA A 55 -26.50 -3.48 11.68
N ASP A 56 -26.84 -2.48 12.50
CA ASP A 56 -27.97 -1.57 12.24
C ASP A 56 -27.75 -0.75 10.96
N THR A 57 -26.54 -0.23 10.76
CA THR A 57 -26.19 0.60 9.59
C THR A 57 -26.29 -0.16 8.27
N VAL A 58 -25.91 -1.44 8.25
CA VAL A 58 -25.94 -2.29 7.05
C VAL A 58 -27.20 -3.15 6.93
N GLY A 59 -28.07 -3.14 7.94
CA GLY A 59 -29.23 -4.03 8.04
C GLY A 59 -30.31 -3.79 6.98
N LEU A 60 -30.37 -2.58 6.41
CA LEU A 60 -31.31 -2.22 5.34
C LEU A 60 -30.86 -2.71 3.94
N ILE A 61 -29.69 -3.33 3.85
CA ILE A 61 -29.13 -3.80 2.58
C ILE A 61 -29.65 -5.21 2.30
N GLU A 62 -30.50 -5.30 1.28
CA GLU A 62 -31.13 -6.55 0.83
C GLU A 62 -30.14 -7.50 0.15
N ASP A 63 -29.14 -6.95 -0.54
CA ASP A 63 -28.08 -7.75 -1.16
C ASP A 63 -27.10 -8.27 -0.10
N ASP A 64 -27.14 -9.58 0.15
CA ASP A 64 -26.32 -10.23 1.17
C ASP A 64 -24.81 -10.07 0.92
N GLY A 65 -24.38 -10.07 -0.34
CA GLY A 65 -22.97 -9.95 -0.71
C GLY A 65 -22.41 -8.55 -0.44
N LEU A 66 -23.21 -7.53 -0.74
CA LEU A 66 -22.93 -6.14 -0.47
C LEU A 66 -22.96 -5.88 1.04
N ARG A 67 -23.97 -6.39 1.75
CA ARG A 67 -24.08 -6.28 3.22
C ARG A 67 -22.83 -6.85 3.91
N ALA A 68 -22.44 -8.07 3.56
CA ALA A 68 -21.24 -8.70 4.13
C ALA A 68 -19.94 -7.96 3.76
N SER A 69 -19.87 -7.34 2.59
CA SER A 69 -18.70 -6.55 2.19
C SER A 69 -18.60 -5.24 2.95
N LEU A 70 -19.73 -4.57 3.20
CA LEU A 70 -19.79 -3.34 3.98
C LEU A 70 -19.59 -3.57 5.47
N GLU A 71 -20.07 -4.69 6.01
CA GLU A 71 -19.74 -5.12 7.39
C GLU A 71 -18.22 -5.28 7.58
N ARG A 72 -17.55 -5.99 6.66
CA ARG A 72 -16.08 -6.18 6.72
C ARG A 72 -15.34 -4.85 6.61
N LEU A 73 -15.79 -3.96 5.74
CA LEU A 73 -15.20 -2.62 5.57
C LEU A 73 -15.39 -1.78 6.84
N GLY A 74 -16.61 -1.71 7.36
CA GLY A 74 -16.92 -0.96 8.57
C GLY A 74 -16.16 -1.46 9.80
N ALA A 75 -16.07 -2.79 9.97
CA ALA A 75 -15.26 -3.40 11.03
C ALA A 75 -13.78 -3.04 10.91
N THR A 76 -13.24 -3.02 9.68
CA THR A 76 -11.84 -2.62 9.44
C THR A 76 -11.62 -1.15 9.79
N ILE A 77 -12.49 -0.24 9.33
CA ILE A 77 -12.36 1.20 9.62
C ILE A 77 -12.46 1.47 11.13
N LEU A 78 -13.45 0.90 11.81
CA LEU A 78 -13.63 1.04 13.26
C LEU A 78 -12.44 0.46 14.05
N GLY A 79 -11.90 -0.67 13.59
CA GLY A 79 -10.71 -1.31 14.17
C GLY A 79 -9.41 -0.52 13.95
N THR A 80 -9.32 0.30 12.90
CA THR A 80 -8.16 1.19 12.65
C THR A 80 -8.19 2.50 13.42
N ARG A 81 -9.37 2.97 13.84
CA ARG A 81 -9.50 4.23 14.59
C ARG A 81 -8.94 4.03 16.00
N LYS A 82 -7.85 4.74 16.32
CA LYS A 82 -7.35 4.82 17.70
C LYS A 82 -8.47 5.41 18.57
N ALA A 83 -8.78 4.72 19.67
CA ALA A 83 -9.70 5.22 20.70
C ALA A 83 -9.14 6.49 21.33
#